data_AF-V4JNV8-F1
#
_entry.id   AF-V4JNV8-F1
#
_cell.length_a   1.000
_cell.length_b   1.000
_cell.length_c   1.000
_cell.angle_alpha   90.00
_cell.angle_beta   90.00
_cell.angle_gamma   90.00
#
_symmetry.space_group_name_H-M   'P 1'
#
loop_
_entity.id
_entity.type
_entity.pdbx_description
1 polymer ?
#
loop_
_entity_poly.entity_id
_entity_poly.type
_entity_poly.pdbx_seq_one_letter_code
_entity_poly.pdbx_strand_id
1 'polypeptide(L)' 'MEDDDDALDKDWLAQACRSNAVEVWSYCLMPNHVHLILVPADETGLSRAVGETYRR' A
#
# COMPACT_ATOMS: atom_id res chain seq x y z
N MET A 1 13.68 0.00 -17.60
CA MET A 1 12.47 0.85 -17.50
C MET A 1 11.38 -0.03 -16.92
N GLU A 2 11.59 -0.45 -15.67
CA GLU A 2 10.74 -1.41 -14.94
C GLU A 2 10.83 -1.05 -13.43
N ASP A 3 12.02 -0.66 -12.96
CA ASP A 3 12.24 -0.20 -11.57
C ASP A 3 11.53 1.12 -11.18
N ASP A 4 11.29 2.02 -12.13
CA ASP A 4 10.68 3.34 -11.84
C ASP A 4 9.17 3.23 -11.53
N ASP A 5 8.46 2.31 -12.18
CA ASP A 5 7.03 2.03 -11.91
C ASP A 5 6.88 1.35 -10.53
N ASP A 6 7.78 0.41 -10.22
CA ASP A 6 7.88 -0.26 -8.93
C ASP A 6 8.18 0.71 -7.76
N ALA A 7 8.82 1.85 -8.02
CA ALA A 7 9.07 2.87 -7.01
C ALA A 7 7.84 3.78 -6.82
N LEU A 8 7.16 4.13 -7.90
CA LEU A 8 5.95 4.94 -7.88
C LEU A 8 4.82 4.26 -7.09
N ASP A 9 4.63 2.96 -7.30
CA ASP A 9 3.62 2.15 -6.61
C ASP A 9 3.87 2.07 -5.09
N LYS A 10 5.15 1.99 -4.66
CA LYS A 10 5.52 1.98 -3.24
C LYS A 10 5.18 3.30 -2.56
N ASP A 11 5.50 4.42 -3.22
CA ASP A 11 5.27 5.75 -2.65
C ASP A 11 3.78 6.04 -2.48
N TRP A 12 2.96 5.64 -3.45
CA TRP A 12 1.51 5.77 -3.34
C TRP A 12 0.92 4.86 -2.27
N LEU A 13 1.33 3.60 -2.19
CA LEU A 13 0.91 2.70 -1.12
C LEU A 13 1.29 3.26 0.26
N ALA A 14 2.52 3.74 0.41
CA ALA A 14 3.00 4.31 1.66
C ALA A 14 2.24 5.59 2.03
N GLN A 15 1.92 6.44 1.05
CA GLN A 15 1.08 7.63 1.24
C GLN A 15 -0.33 7.27 1.69
N ALA A 16 -0.95 6.28 1.05
CA ALA A 16 -2.29 5.81 1.38
C ALA A 16 -2.35 5.20 2.79
N CYS A 17 -1.37 4.37 3.16
CA CYS A 17 -1.26 3.81 4.50
C CYS A 17 -1.09 4.90 5.57
N ARG A 18 -0.20 5.88 5.36
CA ARG A 18 -0.01 7.01 6.28
C ARG A 18 -1.29 7.83 6.45
N SER A 19 -2.00 8.11 5.36
CA SER A 19 -3.21 8.94 5.37
C SER A 19 -4.38 8.26 6.10
N ASN A 20 -4.34 6.93 6.24
CA ASN A 20 -5.40 6.14 6.86
C ASN A 20 -4.97 5.48 8.18
N ALA A 21 -3.87 5.93 8.79
CA ALA A 21 -3.33 5.38 10.03
C ALA A 21 -3.18 3.83 9.98
N VAL A 22 -2.58 3.34 8.89
CA VAL A 22 -2.24 1.93 8.70
C VAL A 22 -0.73 1.77 8.79
N GLU A 23 -0.28 0.95 9.73
CA GLU A 23 1.12 0.55 9.83
C GLU A 23 1.45 -0.54 8.80
N VAL A 24 2.62 -0.44 8.19
CA VAL A 24 3.16 -1.47 7.29
C VAL A 24 4.26 -2.22 8.03
N TRP A 25 4.03 -3.49 8.34
CA TRP A 25 5.01 -4.32 9.05
C TRP A 25 5.95 -5.03 8.08
N SER A 26 5.46 -5.43 6.90
CA SER A 26 6.28 -6.00 5.85
C SER A 26 5.60 -5.90 4.49
N TYR A 27 6.37 -5.86 3.41
CA TYR A 27 5.88 -5.93 2.04
C TYR A 27 6.81 -6.75 1.15
N CYS A 28 6.24 -7.38 0.11
CA CYS A 28 6.98 -7.99 -0.99
C CYS A 28 6.34 -7.54 -2.31
N LEU A 29 7.14 -6.90 -3.17
CA LEU A 29 6.69 -6.57 -4.52
C LEU A 29 7.11 -7.66 -5.48
N MET A 30 6.19 -8.02 -6.35
CA MET A 30 6.45 -8.82 -7.54
C MET A 30 5.86 -8.11 -8.75
N PRO A 31 6.38 -8.35 -9.96
CA PRO A 31 5.90 -7.67 -11.17
C PRO A 31 4.40 -7.82 -11.46
N ASN A 32 3.74 -8.80 -10.86
CA ASN A 32 2.32 -9.11 -11.09
C ASN A 32 1.41 -8.94 -9.86
N HIS A 33 1.94 -8.82 -8.64
CA HIS A 33 1.16 -8.62 -7.42
C HIS A 33 2.04 -8.23 -6.22
N VAL A 34 1.40 -7.79 -5.15
CA VAL A 34 2.08 -7.39 -3.90
C VAL A 34 1.54 -8.19 -2.71
N HIS A 35 2.43 -8.51 -1.77
CA HIS A 35 2.05 -9.07 -0.46
C HIS A 35 2.30 -8.03 0.60
N LEU A 36 1.31 -7.80 1.48
CA LEU A 36 1.35 -6.77 2.51
C LEU A 36 0.93 -7.34 3.87
N ILE A 37 1.67 -7.01 4.92
CA ILE A 37 1.24 -7.19 6.30
C ILE A 37 0.97 -5.80 6.87
N LEU A 38 -0.31 -5.52 7.12
CA LEU A 38 -0.81 -4.21 7.49
C LEU A 38 -1.54 -4.29 8.84
N VAL A 39 -1.34 -3.28 9.68
CA VAL A 39 -2.05 -3.14 10.96
C VAL A 39 -2.79 -1.80 10.96
N PRO A 40 -4.12 -1.80 10.77
CA PRO A 40 -4.91 -0.58 10.81
C PRO A 40 -5.18 -0.15 12.26
N ALA A 41 -5.20 1.16 12.51
CA ALA A 41 -5.58 1.70 13.82
C ALA A 41 -7.08 1.55 14.14
N ASP A 42 -7.92 1.39 13.12
CA ASP A 42 -9.37 1.20 13.23
C ASP A 42 -9.92 0.23 12.17
N GLU A 43 -11.16 -0.23 12.39
CA GLU A 43 -11.83 -1.22 11.52
C GLU A 43 -11.97 -0.79 10.05
N THR A 44 -11.87 0.51 9.77
CA THR A 44 -12.02 1.08 8.42
C THR A 44 -10.68 1.40 7.74
N GLY A 45 -9.58 1.48 8.50
CA GLY A 45 -8.28 1.90 7.99
C GLY A 45 -7.76 1.03 6.84
N LEU A 46 -7.94 -0.29 6.93
CA LEU A 46 -7.46 -1.23 5.91
C LEU A 46 -8.19 -1.06 4.57
N SER A 47 -9.53 -0.96 4.59
CA SER A 47 -10.33 -0.86 3.37
C SER A 47 -10.13 0.48 2.67
N ARG A 48 -9.90 1.56 3.43
CA ARG A 48 -9.54 2.86 2.88
C ARG A 48 -8.13 2.87 2.31
N ALA A 49 -7.14 2.35 3.03
CA ALA A 49 -5.75 2.34 2.56
C ALA A 49 -5.58 1.54 1.27
N VAL A 50 -6.10 0.31 1.21
CA VAL A 50 -5.93 -0.58 0.04
C VAL A 50 -6.89 -0.20 -1.10
N GLY A 51 -8.13 0.18 -0.77
CA GLY A 51 -9.13 0.57 -1.77
C GLY A 51 -8.81 1.87 -2.49
N GLU A 52 -8.08 2.80 -1.86
CA GLU A 52 -7.62 4.02 -2.50
C GLU A 52 -6.46 3.76 -3.48
N THR A 53 -5.58 2.81 -3.16
CA THR A 53 -4.45 2.42 -4.01
C THR A 53 -4.89 1.79 -5.34
N TYR A 54 -6.01 1.05 -5.37
CA TYR A 54 -6.51 0.38 -6.59
C TYR A 54 -7.60 1.16 -7.36
N ARG A 55 -7.96 2.37 -6.92
CA ARG A 55 -8.97 3.23 -7.58
C ARG A 55 -8.40 4.19 -8.63
N ARG A 56 -7.10 4.15 -8.87
CA ARG A 56 -6.37 5.00 -9.81
C ARG A 56 -5.48 4.14 -10.69
#